data_AF-A0A821S939-F1
#
_entry.id   AF-A0A821S939-F1
#
_cell.length_a   1.000
_cell.length_b   1.000
_cell.length_c   1.000
_cell.angle_alpha   90.00
_cell.angle_beta   90.00
_cell.angle_gamma   90.00
#
_symmetry.space_group_name_H-M   'P 1'
#
loop_
_entity.id
_entity.type
_entity.pdbx_description
1 polymer ?
#
loop_
_entity_poly.entity_id
_entity_poly.type
_entity_poly.pdbx_seq_one_letter_code
_entity_poly.pdbx_strand_id
1 'polypeptide(L)'
;NVDFIVFSLCTNDVANYGPDIAIQRCRHLIERVRQLFPNIESLGWLALSPRTKPSKLFNSLEINNSNIKFNQLLQNVAKAMNFEIINANLQQQHMHNDGLHP
;
A
#
# COMPACT_ATOMS: atom_id res chain seq x y z
N ASN A 1 7.03 -24.42 4.43
CA ASN A 1 7.29 -23.58 3.24
C ASN A 1 6.26 -22.49 3.19
N VAL A 2 6.66 -21.28 2.82
CA VAL A 2 5.75 -20.16 2.56
C VAL A 2 5.76 -19.97 1.07
N ASP A 3 4.66 -20.31 0.42
CA ASP A 3 4.58 -20.32 -1.05
C ASP A 3 4.17 -18.94 -1.57
N PHE A 4 3.35 -18.21 -0.82
CA PHE A 4 2.96 -16.84 -1.15
C PHE A 4 2.78 -15.94 0.08
N ILE A 5 2.95 -14.63 -0.12
CA ILE A 5 2.61 -13.59 0.87
C ILE A 5 1.84 -12.47 0.19
N VAL A 6 0.78 -11.99 0.85
CA VAL A 6 0.02 -10.81 0.44
C VAL A 6 0.10 -9.74 1.53
N PHE A 7 0.47 -8.52 1.16
CA PHE A 7 0.53 -7.38 2.06
C PHE A 7 -0.72 -6.51 1.97
N SER A 8 -1.27 -6.14 3.13
CA SER A 8 -2.34 -5.14 3.29
C SER A 8 -1.89 -4.08 4.28
N LEU A 9 -1.00 -3.17 3.85
CA LEU A 9 -0.28 -2.25 4.73
C LEU A 9 -0.16 -0.84 4.09
N CYS A 10 0.45 0.09 4.82
CA CYS A 10 0.84 1.45 4.42
C CYS A 10 -0.24 2.54 4.40
N THR A 11 -1.53 2.24 4.67
CA THR A 11 -2.56 3.30 4.83
C THR A 11 -2.17 4.33 5.91
N ASN A 12 -1.58 3.87 7.01
CA ASN A 12 -1.11 4.74 8.09
C ASN A 12 0.25 5.37 7.80
N ASP A 13 1.16 4.66 7.13
CA ASP A 13 2.46 5.20 6.74
C ASP A 13 2.31 6.39 5.79
N VAL A 14 1.43 6.28 4.78
CA VAL A 14 1.13 7.40 3.87
C VAL A 14 0.61 8.60 4.67
N ALA A 15 -0.28 8.37 5.63
CA ALA A 15 -0.86 9.44 6.43
C ALA A 15 0.10 10.13 7.41
N ASN A 16 1.12 9.40 7.90
CA ASN A 16 2.05 9.87 8.92
C ASN A 16 3.40 10.34 8.34
N TYR A 17 3.79 9.88 7.16
CA TYR A 17 5.11 10.13 6.58
C TYR A 17 5.07 10.53 5.11
N GLY A 18 3.91 10.46 4.45
CA GLY A 18 3.76 10.70 3.03
C GLY A 18 4.11 9.50 2.15
N PRO A 19 3.74 9.55 0.86
CA PRO A 19 3.86 8.43 -0.06
C PRO A 19 5.32 8.03 -0.36
N ASP A 20 6.24 9.00 -0.38
CA ASP A 20 7.64 8.76 -0.75
C ASP A 20 8.41 7.98 0.35
N ILE A 21 8.12 8.25 1.63
CA ILE A 21 8.69 7.45 2.75
C ILE A 21 8.00 6.09 2.85
N ALA A 22 6.68 6.04 2.68
CA ALA A 22 5.93 4.79 2.71
C ALA A 22 6.42 3.79 1.65
N ILE A 23 6.71 4.25 0.43
CA ILE A 23 7.21 3.35 -0.63
C ILE A 23 8.64 2.84 -0.35
N GLN A 24 9.51 3.65 0.28
CA GLN A 24 10.84 3.19 0.69
C GLN A 24 10.73 2.04 1.70
N ARG A 25 9.82 2.15 2.66
CA ARG A 25 9.55 1.08 3.65
C ARG A 25 9.00 -0.18 3.00
N CYS A 26 8.12 -0.04 2.01
CA CYS A 26 7.65 -1.16 1.19
C CYS A 26 8.82 -1.92 0.53
N ARG A 27 9.76 -1.21 -0.09
CA ARG A 27 10.94 -1.83 -0.72
C ARG A 27 11.77 -2.63 0.28
N HIS A 28 12.10 -2.03 1.42
CA HIS A 28 12.85 -2.72 2.48
C HIS A 28 12.12 -3.97 3.00
N LEU A 29 10.80 -3.92 3.11
CA LEU A 29 10.01 -5.08 3.54
C LEU A 29 10.09 -6.23 2.52
N ILE A 30 9.94 -5.94 1.23
CA ILE A 30 10.05 -6.96 0.17
C ILE A 30 11.46 -7.57 0.14
N GLU A 31 12.51 -6.75 0.23
CA GLU A 31 13.89 -7.23 0.32
C GLU A 31 14.07 -8.17 1.51
N ARG A 32 13.56 -7.77 2.68
CA ARG A 32 13.66 -8.57 3.90
C ARG A 32 12.91 -9.89 3.79
N VAL A 33 11.72 -9.87 3.20
CA VAL A 33 10.90 -11.07 3.00
C VAL A 33 11.61 -12.06 2.09
N ARG A 34 12.22 -11.61 1.00
CA ARG A 34 12.99 -12.48 0.11
C ARG A 34 14.24 -13.07 0.77
N GLN A 35 14.88 -12.35 1.69
CA GLN A 35 15.99 -12.91 2.47
C GLN A 35 15.52 -14.02 3.42
N LEU A 36 14.34 -13.86 4.02
CA LEU A 36 13.79 -14.83 4.98
C LEU A 36 13.16 -16.04 4.28
N PHE A 37 12.59 -15.83 3.09
CA PHE A 37 11.91 -16.85 2.30
C PHE A 37 12.49 -16.86 0.87
N PRO A 38 13.72 -17.38 0.68
CA PRO A 38 14.40 -17.32 -0.61
C PRO A 38 13.69 -18.09 -1.73
N ASN A 39 12.82 -19.05 -1.37
CA ASN A 39 12.05 -19.88 -2.30
C ASN A 39 10.58 -19.46 -2.40
N ILE A 40 10.21 -18.26 -1.94
CA ILE A 40 8.84 -17.79 -2.05
C ILE A 40 8.44 -17.65 -3.52
N GLU A 41 7.32 -18.25 -3.90
CA GLU A 41 6.90 -18.30 -5.31
C GLU A 41 6.17 -17.02 -5.72
N SER A 42 5.38 -16.43 -4.82
CA SER A 42 4.52 -15.30 -5.14
C SER A 42 4.45 -14.24 -4.05
N LEU A 43 4.45 -12.99 -4.48
CA LEU A 43 4.26 -11.83 -3.61
C LEU A 43 3.16 -10.94 -4.21
N GLY A 44 2.24 -10.50 -3.37
CA GLY A 44 1.17 -9.58 -3.73
C GLY A 44 1.08 -8.40 -2.77
N TRP A 45 0.64 -7.25 -3.24
CA TRP A 45 0.39 -6.08 -2.41
C TRP A 45 -0.97 -5.45 -2.75
N LEU A 46 -1.82 -5.31 -1.75
CA LEU A 46 -3.14 -4.68 -1.90
C LEU A 46 -3.00 -3.17 -2.10
N ALA A 47 -3.49 -2.69 -3.24
CA ALA A 47 -3.55 -1.26 -3.51
C ALA A 47 -4.38 -0.54 -2.43
N LEU A 48 -3.95 0.66 -2.04
CA LEU A 48 -4.68 1.46 -1.07
C LEU A 48 -6.02 1.90 -1.66
N SER A 49 -7.07 1.79 -0.85
CA SER A 49 -8.38 2.33 -1.16
C SER A 49 -8.40 3.86 -1.09
N PRO A 50 -9.39 4.51 -1.73
CA PRO A 50 -9.64 5.92 -1.50
C PRO A 50 -9.81 6.21 -0.01
N ARG A 51 -9.29 7.36 0.43
CA ARG A 51 -9.35 7.78 1.82
C ARG A 51 -9.79 9.23 1.88
N THR A 52 -10.79 9.51 2.69
CA THR A 52 -11.28 10.87 2.95
C THR A 52 -11.07 11.28 4.41
N LYS A 53 -10.75 10.35 5.31
CA LYS A 53 -10.38 10.69 6.68
C LYS A 53 -9.06 11.48 6.71
N PRO A 54 -9.05 12.75 7.17
CA PRO A 54 -7.84 13.53 7.24
C PRO A 54 -6.80 12.90 8.19
N SER A 55 -5.56 13.37 8.11
CA SER A 55 -4.49 13.04 9.05
C SER A 55 -3.91 14.32 9.65
N LYS A 56 -2.88 14.20 10.49
CA LYS A 56 -2.15 15.37 11.00
C LYS A 56 -1.43 16.15 9.90
N LEU A 57 -1.06 15.48 8.80
CA LEU A 57 -0.26 16.07 7.72
C LEU A 57 -1.09 16.46 6.50
N PHE A 58 -2.29 15.90 6.35
CA PHE A 58 -3.07 16.01 5.13
C PHE A 58 -4.55 16.23 5.45
N ASN A 59 -5.17 17.18 4.75
CA ASN A 59 -6.62 17.26 4.67
C ASN A 59 -7.19 16.11 3.81
N SER A 60 -8.53 16.01 3.73
CA SER A 60 -9.22 14.93 3.02
C SER A 60 -8.85 14.81 1.53
N LEU A 61 -8.63 15.92 0.83
CA LEU A 61 -8.25 15.89 -0.58
C LEU A 61 -6.78 15.47 -0.74
N GLU A 62 -5.91 16.03 0.08
CA GLU A 62 -4.47 15.75 0.06
C GLU A 62 -4.15 14.30 0.41
N ILE A 63 -4.85 13.71 1.38
CA ILE A 63 -4.63 12.32 1.76
C ILE A 63 -5.10 11.36 0.67
N ASN A 64 -6.21 11.67 0.00
CA ASN A 64 -6.67 10.88 -1.14
C ASN A 64 -5.66 10.92 -2.29
N ASN A 65 -5.15 12.11 -2.63
CA ASN A 65 -4.12 12.28 -3.64
C ASN A 65 -2.81 11.57 -3.24
N SER A 66 -2.47 11.56 -1.96
CA SER A 66 -1.32 10.83 -1.42
C SER A 66 -1.48 9.31 -1.58
N ASN A 67 -2.67 8.76 -1.32
CA ASN A 67 -2.95 7.34 -1.57
C ASN A 67 -2.83 6.98 -3.06
N ILE A 68 -3.35 7.84 -3.95
CA ILE A 68 -3.23 7.66 -5.41
C ILE A 68 -1.76 7.66 -5.83
N LYS A 69 -0.97 8.65 -5.37
CA LYS A 69 0.47 8.74 -5.64
C LYS A 69 1.20 7.51 -5.11
N PHE A 70 0.90 7.06 -3.89
CA PHE A 70 1.49 5.83 -3.34
C PHE A 70 1.20 4.62 -4.24
N ASN A 71 -0.05 4.42 -4.68
CA ASN A 71 -0.39 3.31 -5.58
C ASN A 71 0.35 3.38 -6.92
N GLN A 72 0.56 4.58 -7.48
CA GLN A 72 1.38 4.76 -8.69
C GLN A 72 2.84 4.39 -8.45
N LEU A 73 3.43 4.81 -7.32
CA LEU A 73 4.80 4.44 -6.94
C LEU A 73 4.92 2.94 -6.70
N LEU A 74 3.92 2.34 -6.06
CA LEU A 74 3.85 0.90 -5.79
C LEU A 74 3.83 0.09 -7.08
N GLN A 75 3.13 0.54 -8.13
CA GLN A 75 3.16 -0.10 -9.46
C GLN A 75 4.58 -0.11 -10.07
N ASN A 76 5.35 0.97 -9.89
CA ASN A 76 6.73 1.01 -10.38
C ASN A 76 7.63 0.04 -9.59
N VAL A 77 7.46 -0.02 -8.28
CA VAL A 77 8.21 -0.92 -7.39
C VAL A 77 7.83 -2.38 -7.63
N ALA A 78 6.56 -2.69 -7.89
CA ALA A 78 6.08 -4.01 -8.29
C ALA A 78 6.79 -4.55 -9.53
N LYS A 79 6.91 -3.71 -10.58
CA LYS A 79 7.66 -4.07 -11.78
C LYS A 79 9.14 -4.31 -11.49
N ALA A 80 9.77 -3.41 -10.74
CA ALA A 80 11.20 -3.49 -10.45
C ALA A 80 11.57 -4.69 -9.57
N MET A 81 10.68 -5.06 -8.65
CA MET A 81 10.92 -6.09 -7.65
C MET A 81 10.17 -7.39 -7.93
N ASN A 82 9.43 -7.50 -9.04
CA ASN A 82 8.64 -8.66 -9.44
C ASN A 82 7.68 -9.14 -8.34
N PHE A 83 6.65 -8.35 -8.06
CA PHE A 83 5.47 -8.76 -7.27
C PHE A 83 4.19 -8.18 -7.88
N GLU A 84 3.04 -8.72 -7.49
CA GLU A 84 1.75 -8.34 -8.04
C GLU A 84 1.07 -7.24 -7.24
N ILE A 85 0.34 -6.35 -7.93
CA ILE A 85 -0.58 -5.42 -7.28
C ILE A 85 -1.99 -5.96 -7.36
N ILE A 86 -2.60 -6.12 -6.20
CA ILE A 86 -3.98 -6.60 -6.06
C ILE A 86 -4.87 -5.39 -5.85
N ASN A 87 -5.68 -5.06 -6.86
CA ASN A 87 -6.67 -4.00 -6.73
C ASN A 87 -8.01 -4.59 -6.25
N ALA A 88 -8.32 -4.41 -4.96
CA ALA A 88 -9.55 -4.90 -4.35
C ALA A 88 -10.81 -4.07 -4.66
N ASN A 89 -10.71 -3.00 -5.47
CA ASN A 89 -11.83 -2.16 -5.93
C ASN A 89 -12.77 -1.68 -4.79
N LEU A 90 -12.24 -1.38 -3.61
CA LEU A 90 -13.04 -0.75 -2.55
C LEU A 90 -13.40 0.67 -2.96
N GLN A 91 -14.70 0.91 -3.12
CA GLN A 91 -15.29 2.19 -3.48
C GLN A 91 -15.81 2.90 -2.23
N GLN A 92 -16.17 4.18 -2.35
CA GLN A 92 -16.67 4.97 -1.22
C GLN A 92 -17.90 4.35 -0.55
N GLN A 93 -18.78 3.68 -1.30
CA GLN A 93 -19.95 2.99 -0.77
C GLN A 93 -19.59 1.75 0.08
N HIS A 94 -18.35 1.26 -0.03
CA HIS A 94 -17.82 0.15 0.75
C HIS A 94 -17.06 0.64 2.00
N MET A 95 -17.16 1.93 2.36
CA MET A 95 -16.45 2.53 3.48
C MET A 95 -17.40 2.98 4.58
N HIS A 96 -17.01 2.81 5.84
CA HIS A 96 -17.63 3.47 6.97
C HIS A 96 -17.64 5.00 6.80
N ASN A 97 -18.57 5.66 7.51
CA ASN A 97 -18.71 7.13 7.53
C ASN A 97 -17.45 7.87 8.01
N ASP A 98 -16.46 7.17 8.57
CA ASP A 98 -15.19 7.77 8.97
C ASP A 98 -14.25 8.05 7.78
N GLY A 99 -14.53 7.49 6.60
CA GLY A 99 -13.77 7.74 5.38
C GLY A 99 -12.40 7.05 5.33
N LEU A 100 -12.18 6.01 6.14
CA LEU A 100 -10.91 5.27 6.21
C LEU A 100 -11.10 3.77 6.25
N HIS A 101 -12.04 3.27 7.04
CA HIS A 101 -12.22 1.84 7.23
C HIS A 101 -13.34 1.33 6.31
N PRO A 102 -13.17 0.18 5.63
CA PRO A 102 -14.27 -0.49 4.94
C PRO A 102 -15.35 -0.92 5.92
#